data_AF-A0A267GE61-F1
#
_entry.id   AF-A0A267GE61-F1
#
_cell.length_a   1.000
_cell.length_b   1.000
_cell.length_c   1.000
_cell.angle_alpha   90.00
_cell.angle_beta   90.00
_cell.angle_gamma   90.00
#
_symmetry.space_group_name_H-M   'P 1'
#
loop_
_entity.id
_entity.type
_entity.pdbx_description
1 polymer ?
#
loop_
_entity_poly.entity_id
_entity_poly.type
_entity_poly.pdbx_seq_one_letter_code
_entity_poly.pdbx_strand_id
1 'polypeptide(L)'
;SASAGATASAASALLAEEQLESLDSDWVPVNRCVVEHQQQQQSPVILDFRVSWNQDSCSITINCTERKSKQQQQPPQSFMGVYTLFELSCINSQLCLLNPQLQRYFPEQPHPACSRGFLASFLSGPVVNQTYLDSLTVYLKAAVDLCGARFVIDALFEELPAEDFFDSLSSLKENWHLDRIAKQKEQLEGLEFYRKQCVTLMELVSLVFQPEDEIMQRLANYLAEHFAFHLRPRVTLRGLAQYNIAMLKSRLDATPETEDTNAIGLEITDWIESFESSNQSIIELYCDYYTKLADMYEKALQRMDNACKKFGKNALASIQYVGERRESLQRRQLTEQTQRLRTEACRIENKVKLRKQEILSLAATQLSVEQIRAQTDRLELAVHRLQLKLFDARLRALDSEERLLNMERRLELDRCRTIDDERDEFFDAVEDLRSLRQMPDAPCPVTGGAKSDRLRRLDADLAALRSRKAAIRGAAQRLRDRRVASARDSEEAREASARREAAVSAEERARERREEERRRTAERLKQYRAKQREAARERRGLPPVATSSSQGSSSSKNQQQKSQTGDEECREAKIP
;
A
#
# COMPACT_ATOMS: atom_id res chain seq x y z
N SER A 1 -1.69 -11.61 22.81
CA SER A 1 -0.38 -10.93 22.77
C SER A 1 0.78 -11.84 23.20
N ALA A 2 0.76 -13.16 22.90
CA ALA A 2 1.90 -14.05 23.26
C ALA A 2 2.28 -15.08 22.18
N SER A 3 1.61 -15.13 21.02
CA SER A 3 1.96 -16.05 19.92
C SER A 3 2.67 -15.38 18.73
N ALA A 4 2.90 -14.07 18.79
CA ALA A 4 3.63 -13.32 17.77
C ALA A 4 5.16 -13.27 18.03
N GLY A 5 5.63 -13.82 19.15
CA GLY A 5 7.03 -13.71 19.58
C GLY A 5 7.98 -14.76 18.97
N ALA A 6 7.48 -15.90 18.49
CA ALA A 6 8.34 -17.01 18.09
C ALA A 6 8.84 -16.91 16.64
N THR A 7 8.08 -16.31 15.72
CA THR A 7 8.50 -16.12 14.32
C THR A 7 9.34 -14.85 14.12
N ALA A 8 9.23 -13.88 15.03
CA ALA A 8 10.09 -12.69 15.06
C ALA A 8 11.54 -13.04 15.47
N SER A 9 11.73 -14.07 16.32
CA SER A 9 13.06 -14.43 16.83
C SER A 9 14.01 -15.01 15.78
N ALA A 10 13.49 -15.68 14.75
CA ALA A 10 14.33 -16.20 13.66
C ALA A 10 14.73 -15.11 12.66
N ALA A 11 13.85 -14.11 12.45
CA ALA A 11 14.15 -12.94 11.62
C ALA A 11 15.09 -11.95 12.33
N SER A 12 15.02 -11.84 13.66
CA SER A 12 15.95 -11.03 14.45
C SER A 12 17.37 -11.59 14.53
N ALA A 13 17.55 -12.90 14.41
CA ALA A 13 18.89 -13.52 14.44
C ALA A 13 19.68 -13.30 13.13
N LEU A 14 19.00 -13.11 11.99
CA LEU A 14 19.63 -12.77 10.70
C LEU A 14 19.92 -11.27 10.53
N LEU A 15 19.50 -10.43 11.48
CA LEU A 15 19.69 -8.97 11.43
C LEU A 15 20.99 -8.48 12.09
N ALA A 16 21.82 -9.38 12.63
CA ALA A 16 22.99 -9.02 13.42
C ALA A 16 24.34 -9.06 12.66
N GLU A 17 24.39 -9.53 11.40
CA GLU A 17 25.68 -9.81 10.73
C GLU A 17 25.99 -9.04 9.43
N GLU A 18 25.14 -8.12 8.97
CA GLU A 18 25.53 -7.17 7.90
C GLU A 18 25.61 -5.76 8.47
N GLN A 19 26.77 -5.46 9.06
CA GLN A 19 27.13 -4.10 9.45
C GLN A 19 27.23 -3.21 8.20
N LEU A 20 26.50 -2.09 8.25
CA LEU A 20 26.93 -0.77 7.78
C LEU A 20 27.85 -0.76 6.53
N GLU A 21 27.35 -1.26 5.40
CA GLU A 21 27.88 -0.78 4.12
C GLU A 21 27.40 0.66 3.94
N SER A 22 28.36 1.58 3.84
CA SER A 22 28.20 3.03 3.80
C SER A 22 27.22 3.48 2.72
N LEU A 23 26.26 4.32 3.11
CA LEU A 23 25.24 4.99 2.29
C LEU A 23 25.80 5.97 1.23
N ASP A 24 27.11 6.05 1.02
CA ASP A 24 27.73 7.12 0.20
C ASP A 24 28.17 6.67 -1.22
N SER A 25 27.86 5.45 -1.66
CA SER A 25 28.10 5.07 -3.07
C SER A 25 27.15 3.96 -3.55
N ASP A 26 25.89 4.33 -3.78
CA ASP A 26 24.82 3.42 -4.22
C ASP A 26 24.86 3.04 -5.71
N TRP A 27 25.86 3.51 -6.46
CA TRP A 27 25.95 3.36 -7.91
C TRP A 27 27.03 2.33 -8.28
N VAL A 28 26.64 1.27 -8.99
CA VAL A 28 27.56 0.24 -9.48
C VAL A 28 27.42 0.14 -11.00
N PRO A 29 28.54 0.12 -11.76
CA PRO A 29 28.49 -0.04 -13.21
C PRO A 29 27.87 -1.39 -13.59
N VAL A 30 26.87 -1.36 -14.46
CA VAL A 30 26.07 -2.53 -14.84
C VAL A 30 26.89 -3.47 -15.74
N ASN A 31 27.31 -4.62 -15.21
CA ASN A 31 27.91 -5.71 -15.99
C ASN A 31 26.89 -6.44 -16.91
N ARG A 32 25.58 -6.23 -16.74
CA ARG A 32 24.53 -6.94 -17.50
C ARG A 32 24.47 -6.52 -18.97
N CYS A 33 24.58 -5.23 -19.29
CA CYS A 33 24.60 -4.77 -20.67
C CYS A 33 25.82 -5.33 -21.42
N VAL A 34 26.99 -5.41 -20.76
CA VAL A 34 28.23 -5.94 -21.36
C VAL A 34 28.07 -7.43 -21.72
N VAL A 35 27.46 -8.22 -20.83
CA VAL A 35 27.29 -9.67 -21.03
C VAL A 35 26.19 -9.98 -22.04
N GLU A 36 25.05 -9.28 -22.00
CA GLU A 36 23.95 -9.51 -22.95
C GLU A 36 24.32 -9.07 -24.37
N HIS A 37 25.06 -7.97 -24.54
CA HIS A 37 25.50 -7.50 -25.85
C HIS A 37 26.69 -8.29 -26.41
N GLN A 38 27.59 -8.81 -25.57
CA GLN A 38 28.62 -9.77 -26.02
C GLN A 38 28.01 -11.11 -26.48
N GLN A 39 26.93 -11.56 -25.85
CA GLN A 39 26.27 -12.83 -26.21
C GLN A 39 25.41 -12.73 -27.48
N GLN A 40 24.90 -11.53 -27.83
CA GLN A 40 24.07 -11.33 -29.03
C GLN A 40 24.90 -11.11 -30.33
N GLN A 41 26.18 -10.77 -30.24
CA GLN A 41 27.01 -10.47 -31.42
C GLN A 41 27.70 -11.73 -31.99
N GLN A 42 27.03 -12.43 -32.89
CA GLN A 42 27.61 -13.58 -33.63
C GLN A 42 28.46 -13.17 -34.86
N SER A 43 28.68 -11.87 -35.11
CA SER A 43 29.54 -11.40 -36.21
C SER A 43 30.38 -10.18 -35.82
N PRO A 44 31.67 -10.10 -36.21
CA PRO A 44 32.52 -8.96 -35.87
C PRO A 44 32.04 -7.71 -36.63
N VAL A 45 31.56 -6.71 -35.89
CA VAL A 45 31.31 -5.36 -36.40
C VAL A 45 32.65 -4.63 -36.44
N ILE A 46 33.06 -4.12 -37.60
CA ILE A 46 34.32 -3.39 -37.75
C ILE A 46 34.00 -1.89 -37.79
N LEU A 47 34.51 -1.14 -36.82
CA LEU A 47 34.40 0.31 -36.76
C LEU A 47 35.67 0.95 -37.30
N ASP A 48 35.50 1.87 -38.27
CA ASP A 48 36.59 2.65 -38.83
C ASP A 48 36.45 4.11 -38.39
N PHE A 49 37.37 4.56 -37.54
CA PHE A 49 37.39 5.90 -36.96
C PHE A 49 38.30 6.82 -37.75
N ARG A 50 37.82 8.03 -38.03
CA ARG A 50 38.61 9.15 -38.55
C ARG A 50 38.50 10.32 -37.59
N VAL A 51 39.64 10.76 -37.09
CA VAL A 51 39.75 11.85 -36.12
C VAL A 51 40.41 13.04 -36.80
N SER A 52 39.80 14.22 -36.70
CA SER A 52 40.36 15.47 -37.23
C SER A 52 40.26 16.60 -36.21
N TRP A 53 41.27 17.47 -36.18
CA TRP A 53 41.29 18.66 -35.33
C TRP A 53 40.71 19.87 -36.06
N ASN A 54 39.76 20.56 -35.43
CA ASN A 54 39.27 21.85 -35.89
C ASN A 54 39.96 22.97 -35.10
N GLN A 55 40.77 23.78 -35.79
CA GLN A 55 41.54 24.87 -35.19
C GLN A 55 40.65 26.02 -34.70
N ASP A 56 39.54 26.30 -35.40
CA ASP A 56 38.70 27.47 -35.12
C ASP A 56 37.83 27.28 -33.87
N SER A 57 37.40 26.04 -33.61
CA SER A 57 36.55 25.68 -32.47
C SER A 57 37.28 24.98 -31.33
N CYS A 58 38.61 24.78 -31.44
CA CYS A 58 39.41 24.01 -30.49
C CYS A 58 38.78 22.65 -30.12
N SER A 59 38.21 21.96 -31.11
CA SER A 59 37.49 20.70 -30.91
C SER A 59 37.95 19.61 -31.87
N ILE A 60 37.80 18.37 -31.43
CA ILE A 60 38.12 17.15 -32.17
C ILE A 60 36.84 16.62 -32.77
N THR A 61 36.83 16.45 -34.08
CA THR A 61 35.74 15.76 -34.78
C THR A 61 36.10 14.29 -34.94
N ILE A 62 35.24 13.40 -34.45
CA ILE A 62 35.37 11.95 -34.59
C ILE A 62 34.25 11.48 -35.51
N ASN A 63 34.65 10.87 -36.63
CA ASN A 63 33.75 10.21 -37.56
C ASN A 63 33.95 8.70 -37.46
N CYS A 64 32.88 7.97 -37.16
CA CYS A 64 32.88 6.52 -37.11
C CYS A 64 32.04 5.97 -38.26
N THR A 65 32.61 5.04 -39.03
CA THR A 65 31.85 4.30 -40.05
C THR A 65 31.75 2.83 -39.66
N GLU A 66 30.52 2.34 -39.53
CA GLU A 66 30.25 0.96 -39.19
C GLU A 66 30.21 0.10 -40.46
N ARG A 67 31.05 -0.94 -40.50
CA ARG A 67 31.02 -1.96 -41.56
C ARG A 67 30.61 -3.30 -40.97
N LYS A 68 29.43 -3.78 -41.37
CA LYS A 68 28.99 -5.15 -41.10
C LYS A 68 29.57 -6.11 -42.16
N SER A 69 29.90 -7.34 -41.76
CA SER A 69 30.47 -8.34 -42.68
C SER A 69 29.55 -8.58 -43.89
N LYS A 70 30.16 -9.01 -45.03
CA LYS A 70 29.60 -9.01 -46.41
C LYS A 70 28.25 -9.74 -46.63
N GLN A 71 27.61 -10.30 -45.61
CA GLN A 71 26.34 -11.02 -45.72
C GLN A 71 25.08 -10.16 -45.45
N GLN A 72 25.21 -8.92 -44.96
CA GLN A 72 24.06 -8.02 -44.75
C GLN A 72 24.16 -6.78 -45.66
N GLN A 73 23.29 -6.70 -46.68
CA GLN A 73 23.18 -5.57 -47.61
C GLN A 73 22.41 -4.38 -46.98
N GLN A 74 22.93 -3.81 -45.90
CA GLN A 74 22.45 -2.52 -45.39
C GLN A 74 23.48 -1.42 -45.73
N PRO A 75 23.04 -0.18 -46.03
CA PRO A 75 23.96 0.92 -46.24
C PRO A 75 24.81 1.16 -44.97
N PRO A 76 26.11 1.50 -45.11
CA PRO A 76 26.98 1.75 -43.95
C PRO A 76 26.43 2.90 -43.12
N GLN A 77 26.29 2.69 -41.81
CA GLN A 77 25.89 3.74 -40.88
C GLN A 77 27.12 4.56 -40.49
N SER A 78 27.02 5.88 -40.61
CA SER A 78 28.10 6.81 -40.25
C SER A 78 27.67 7.72 -39.11
N PHE A 79 28.48 7.77 -38.07
CA PHE A 79 28.31 8.62 -36.90
C PHE A 79 29.36 9.73 -36.91
N MET A 80 28.97 10.92 -36.49
CA MET A 80 29.84 12.09 -36.40
C MET A 80 29.57 12.79 -35.08
N GLY A 81 30.64 13.09 -34.35
CA GLY A 81 30.59 13.80 -33.08
C GLY A 81 31.74 14.79 -32.98
N VAL A 82 31.51 15.90 -32.30
CA VAL A 82 32.49 16.96 -32.08
C VAL A 82 32.70 17.08 -30.58
N TYR A 83 33.94 16.90 -30.13
CA TYR A 83 34.28 16.83 -28.70
C TYR A 83 35.41 17.78 -28.36
N THR A 84 35.33 18.34 -27.17
CA THR A 84 36.46 19.00 -26.53
C THR A 84 37.43 17.97 -25.94
N LEU A 85 38.67 18.37 -25.67
CA LEU A 85 39.66 17.50 -24.98
C LEU A 85 39.16 17.06 -23.59
N PHE A 86 38.37 17.91 -22.94
CA PHE A 86 37.75 17.62 -21.64
C PHE A 86 36.66 16.55 -21.77
N GLU A 87 35.76 16.67 -22.73
CA GLU A 87 34.71 15.67 -22.97
C GLU A 87 35.30 14.29 -23.30
N LEU A 88 36.38 14.22 -24.08
CA LEU A 88 37.08 12.96 -24.35
C LEU A 88 37.70 12.34 -23.09
N SER A 89 38.14 13.16 -22.13
CA SER A 89 38.64 12.65 -20.85
C SER A 89 37.51 12.10 -19.97
N CYS A 90 36.32 12.71 -20.02
CA CYS A 90 35.12 12.21 -19.35
C CYS A 90 34.67 10.87 -19.96
N ILE A 91 34.63 10.78 -21.30
CA ILE A 91 34.28 9.55 -22.02
C ILE A 91 35.30 8.44 -21.72
N ASN A 92 36.60 8.76 -21.69
CA ASN A 92 37.61 7.78 -21.28
C ASN A 92 37.39 7.29 -19.85
N SER A 93 37.01 8.19 -18.93
CA SER A 93 36.74 7.83 -17.54
C SER A 93 35.55 6.86 -17.46
N GLN A 94 34.49 7.10 -18.24
CA GLN A 94 33.33 6.20 -18.36
C GLN A 94 33.73 4.82 -18.92
N LEU A 95 34.50 4.77 -20.01
CA LEU A 95 34.94 3.50 -20.60
C LEU A 95 35.91 2.73 -19.68
N CYS A 96 36.72 3.43 -18.88
CA CYS A 96 37.62 2.81 -17.91
C CYS A 96 36.88 2.18 -16.72
N LEU A 97 35.65 2.61 -16.41
CA LEU A 97 34.81 1.94 -15.43
C LEU A 97 34.35 0.55 -15.92
N LEU A 98 34.19 0.39 -17.24
CA LEU A 98 33.88 -0.91 -17.85
C LEU A 98 35.12 -1.79 -17.96
N ASN A 99 36.27 -1.22 -18.35
CA ASN A 99 37.54 -1.94 -18.40
C ASN A 99 38.72 -1.06 -17.98
N PRO A 100 39.30 -1.25 -16.78
CA PRO A 100 40.36 -0.39 -16.27
C PRO A 100 41.68 -0.51 -17.06
N GLN A 101 41.84 -1.53 -17.89
CA GLN A 101 43.02 -1.67 -18.76
C GLN A 101 43.07 -0.61 -19.87
N LEU A 102 41.92 -0.01 -20.21
CA LEU A 102 41.81 0.99 -21.26
C LEU A 102 42.57 2.29 -20.92
N GLN A 103 42.71 2.60 -19.63
CA GLN A 103 43.41 3.81 -19.15
C GLN A 103 44.86 3.90 -19.67
N ARG A 104 45.51 2.76 -19.91
CA ARG A 104 46.90 2.70 -20.40
C ARG A 104 47.06 3.10 -21.87
N TYR A 105 45.96 3.07 -22.62
CA TYR A 105 45.94 3.37 -24.05
C TYR A 105 45.49 4.80 -24.35
N PHE A 106 44.97 5.54 -23.36
CA PHE A 106 44.50 6.90 -23.55
C PHE A 106 45.68 7.86 -23.79
N PRO A 107 45.68 8.65 -24.89
CA PRO A 107 46.82 9.51 -25.22
C PRO A 107 46.94 10.67 -24.23
N GLU A 108 48.17 11.01 -23.85
CA GLU A 108 48.45 12.17 -23.00
C GLU A 108 47.93 13.46 -23.64
N GLN A 109 47.17 14.27 -22.88
CA GLN A 109 46.54 15.46 -23.41
C GLN A 109 47.59 16.50 -23.87
N PRO A 110 47.42 17.08 -25.07
CA PRO A 110 48.37 18.05 -25.62
C PRO A 110 48.40 19.29 -24.73
N HIS A 111 49.59 19.66 -24.28
CA HIS A 111 49.77 20.86 -23.47
C HIS A 111 49.64 22.11 -24.36
N PRO A 112 49.10 23.23 -23.84
CA PRO A 112 49.10 24.49 -24.59
C PRO A 112 50.54 24.87 -24.93
N ALA A 113 50.78 25.27 -26.19
CA ALA A 113 52.11 25.64 -26.65
C ALA A 113 52.63 26.81 -25.79
N CYS A 114 53.61 26.51 -24.95
CA CYS A 114 54.17 27.46 -24.00
C CYS A 114 54.98 28.52 -24.75
N SER A 115 54.34 29.62 -25.14
CA SER A 115 55.05 30.89 -25.39
C SER A 115 55.07 31.68 -24.08
N ARG A 116 56.18 31.57 -23.33
CA ARG A 116 56.59 32.37 -22.16
C ARG A 116 55.58 33.46 -21.71
N GLY A 117 54.63 33.11 -20.84
CA GLY A 117 53.76 34.05 -20.12
C GLY A 117 52.41 33.44 -19.70
N PHE A 118 51.98 33.66 -18.45
CA PHE A 118 50.72 33.13 -17.88
C PHE A 118 49.47 33.58 -18.65
N LEU A 119 49.51 34.75 -19.30
CA LEU A 119 48.41 35.30 -20.11
C LEU A 119 48.42 34.81 -21.56
N ALA A 120 49.52 34.26 -22.06
CA ALA A 120 49.61 33.74 -23.44
C ALA A 120 48.92 32.37 -23.58
N SER A 121 48.86 31.58 -22.49
CA SER A 121 48.14 30.30 -22.45
C SER A 121 46.63 30.44 -22.56
N PHE A 122 46.06 31.63 -22.30
CA PHE A 122 44.63 31.90 -22.47
C PHE A 122 44.28 32.37 -23.89
N LEU A 123 45.26 32.80 -24.68
CA LEU A 123 45.07 33.34 -26.04
C LEU A 123 45.54 32.36 -27.14
N SER A 124 46.32 31.34 -26.79
CA SER A 124 46.85 30.34 -27.72
C SER A 124 46.15 29.00 -27.49
N GLY A 125 45.40 28.52 -28.48
CA GLY A 125 44.74 27.21 -28.43
C GLY A 125 45.76 26.05 -28.35
N PRO A 126 45.36 24.88 -27.82
CA PRO A 126 46.24 23.72 -27.78
C PRO A 126 46.69 23.32 -29.19
N VAL A 127 48.00 23.14 -29.37
CA VAL A 127 48.55 22.67 -30.64
C VAL A 127 48.45 21.16 -30.66
N VAL A 128 47.39 20.66 -31.29
CA VAL A 128 47.15 19.23 -31.48
C VAL A 128 47.93 18.75 -32.70
N ASN A 129 48.93 17.90 -32.47
CA ASN A 129 49.73 17.30 -33.55
C ASN A 129 49.01 16.10 -34.18
N GLN A 130 49.34 15.79 -35.43
CA GLN A 130 48.82 14.63 -36.14
C GLN A 130 49.08 13.32 -35.38
N THR A 131 50.21 13.22 -34.68
CA THR A 131 50.57 12.08 -33.84
C THR A 131 49.57 11.83 -32.71
N TYR A 132 49.01 12.88 -32.10
CA TYR A 132 47.98 12.75 -31.06
C TYR A 132 46.66 12.22 -31.64
N LEU A 133 46.27 12.70 -32.83
CA LEU A 133 45.06 12.23 -33.52
C LEU A 133 45.18 10.76 -33.95
N ASP A 134 46.37 10.34 -34.39
CA ASP A 134 46.67 8.95 -34.71
C ASP A 134 46.62 8.07 -33.46
N SER A 135 47.21 8.53 -32.34
CA SER A 135 47.12 7.83 -31.04
C SER A 135 45.68 7.74 -30.53
N LEU A 136 44.87 8.78 -30.69
CA LEU A 136 43.45 8.74 -30.31
C LEU A 136 42.67 7.74 -31.18
N THR A 137 43.00 7.63 -32.47
CA THR A 137 42.41 6.63 -33.36
C THR A 137 42.76 5.21 -32.94
N VAL A 138 44.00 4.97 -32.50
CA VAL A 138 44.43 3.67 -31.93
C VAL A 138 43.71 3.37 -30.62
N TYR A 139 43.57 4.36 -29.75
CA TYR A 139 42.82 4.26 -28.50
C TYR A 139 41.36 3.85 -28.74
N LEU A 140 40.65 4.50 -29.68
CA LEU A 140 39.25 4.17 -29.97
C LEU A 140 39.09 2.74 -30.51
N LYS A 141 40.06 2.25 -31.30
CA LYS A 141 40.08 0.84 -31.73
C LYS A 141 40.28 -0.11 -30.56
N ALA A 142 41.23 0.20 -29.66
CA ALA A 142 41.45 -0.57 -28.44
C ALA A 142 40.22 -0.54 -27.51
N ALA A 143 39.51 0.59 -27.42
CA ALA A 143 38.27 0.71 -26.67
C ALA A 143 37.17 -0.19 -27.25
N VAL A 144 37.07 -0.29 -28.58
CA VAL A 144 36.12 -1.20 -29.23
C VAL A 144 36.46 -2.66 -28.95
N ASP A 145 37.74 -3.02 -28.99
CA ASP A 145 38.20 -4.39 -28.73
C ASP A 145 37.99 -4.80 -27.25
N LEU A 146 38.13 -3.86 -26.31
CA LEU A 146 38.08 -4.12 -24.86
C LEU A 146 36.69 -3.91 -24.23
N CYS A 147 35.89 -2.97 -24.74
CA CYS A 147 34.58 -2.57 -24.19
C CYS A 147 33.42 -2.93 -25.13
N GLY A 148 33.68 -3.24 -26.40
CA GLY A 148 32.69 -3.60 -27.42
C GLY A 148 32.24 -2.42 -28.29
N ALA A 149 31.99 -2.70 -29.58
CA ALA A 149 31.69 -1.70 -30.60
C ALA A 149 30.45 -0.83 -30.30
N ARG A 150 29.38 -1.45 -29.79
CA ARG A 150 28.12 -0.74 -29.51
C ARG A 150 28.26 0.23 -28.33
N PHE A 151 28.93 -0.19 -27.25
CA PHE A 151 29.19 0.67 -26.10
C PHE A 151 30.03 1.90 -26.44
N VAL A 152 31.05 1.72 -27.28
CA VAL A 152 31.88 2.84 -27.72
C VAL A 152 31.09 3.80 -28.62
N ILE A 153 30.18 3.29 -29.46
CA ILE A 153 29.28 4.13 -30.25
C ILE A 153 28.33 4.91 -29.33
N ASP A 154 27.71 4.23 -28.38
CA ASP A 154 26.70 4.84 -27.49
C ASP A 154 27.36 5.89 -26.58
N ALA A 155 28.54 5.60 -26.01
CA ALA A 155 29.29 6.55 -25.17
C ALA A 155 29.86 7.76 -25.94
N LEU A 156 30.12 7.61 -27.24
CA LEU A 156 30.58 8.73 -28.06
C LEU A 156 29.39 9.54 -28.60
N PHE A 157 28.43 8.89 -29.26
CA PHE A 157 27.50 9.57 -30.17
C PHE A 157 26.05 9.66 -29.67
N GLU A 158 25.69 8.98 -28.59
CA GLU A 158 24.37 9.10 -27.96
C GLU A 158 24.51 9.87 -26.64
N GLU A 159 23.72 10.94 -26.44
CA GLU A 159 23.62 11.65 -25.15
C GLU A 159 22.85 10.76 -24.15
N LEU A 160 23.49 9.70 -23.67
CA LEU A 160 22.93 8.88 -22.62
C LEU A 160 23.22 9.57 -21.27
N PRO A 161 22.18 9.97 -20.50
CA PRO A 161 22.40 10.54 -19.18
C PRO A 161 23.16 9.50 -18.34
N ALA A 162 24.14 9.96 -17.54
CA ALA A 162 24.96 9.07 -16.72
C ALA A 162 24.13 8.13 -15.83
N GLU A 163 22.89 8.52 -15.47
CA GLU A 163 21.92 7.74 -14.72
C GLU A 163 21.46 6.45 -15.42
N ASP A 164 21.50 6.38 -16.76
CA ASP A 164 21.11 5.17 -17.52
C ASP A 164 22.20 4.09 -17.51
N PHE A 165 23.43 4.42 -17.07
CA PHE A 165 24.57 3.50 -17.01
C PHE A 165 24.78 2.84 -15.63
N PHE A 166 24.23 3.45 -14.58
CA PHE A 166 24.37 2.96 -13.22
C PHE A 166 22.97 2.64 -12.68
N ASP A 167 22.71 1.37 -12.42
CA ASP A 167 21.57 1.02 -11.57
C ASP A 167 21.91 1.33 -10.12
N SER A 168 20.94 1.82 -9.35
CA SER A 168 21.04 1.80 -7.89
C SER A 168 21.25 0.35 -7.44
N LEU A 169 22.19 0.10 -6.51
CA LEU A 169 22.39 -1.20 -5.88
C LEU A 169 21.07 -1.81 -5.36
N SER A 170 20.13 -0.96 -4.94
CA SER A 170 18.80 -1.36 -4.53
C SER A 170 17.98 -1.93 -5.69
N SER A 171 17.98 -1.28 -6.86
CA SER A 171 17.30 -1.72 -8.08
C SER A 171 17.90 -3.02 -8.63
N LEU A 172 19.22 -3.18 -8.58
CA LEU A 172 19.88 -4.42 -8.99
C LEU A 172 19.53 -5.59 -8.06
N LYS A 173 19.52 -5.35 -6.74
CA LYS A 173 19.07 -6.35 -5.74
C LYS A 173 17.59 -6.70 -5.94
N GLU A 174 16.74 -5.73 -6.22
CA GLU A 174 15.33 -5.97 -6.52
C GLU A 174 15.15 -6.82 -7.78
N ASN A 175 15.81 -6.45 -8.88
CA ASN A 175 15.79 -7.22 -10.12
C ASN A 175 16.30 -8.66 -9.90
N TRP A 176 17.36 -8.84 -9.11
CA TRP A 176 17.85 -10.17 -8.75
C TRP A 176 16.81 -11.03 -8.01
N HIS A 177 16.08 -10.45 -7.06
CA HIS A 177 14.98 -11.16 -6.39
C HIS A 177 13.85 -11.51 -7.37
N LEU A 178 13.46 -10.57 -8.24
CA LEU A 178 12.41 -10.76 -9.24
C LEU A 178 12.78 -11.83 -10.26
N ASP A 179 14.03 -11.84 -10.75
CA ASP A 179 14.56 -12.84 -11.69
C ASP A 179 14.45 -14.27 -11.11
N ARG A 180 14.82 -14.44 -9.82
CA ARG A 180 14.70 -15.74 -9.14
C ARG A 180 13.24 -16.18 -9.00
N ILE A 181 12.35 -15.25 -8.65
CA ILE A 181 10.91 -15.52 -8.56
C ILE A 181 10.36 -15.92 -9.93
N ALA A 182 10.72 -15.19 -10.99
CA ALA A 182 10.28 -15.46 -12.36
C ALA A 182 10.74 -16.83 -12.83
N LYS A 183 12.03 -17.17 -12.62
CA LYS A 183 12.59 -18.47 -12.96
C LYS A 183 11.88 -19.63 -12.26
N GLN A 184 11.54 -19.49 -10.97
CA GLN A 184 10.80 -20.53 -10.26
C GLN A 184 9.35 -20.66 -10.76
N LYS A 185 8.70 -19.55 -11.13
CA LYS A 185 7.35 -19.60 -11.73
C LYS A 185 7.36 -20.29 -13.09
N GLU A 186 8.34 -19.98 -13.93
CA GLU A 186 8.53 -20.63 -15.24
C GLU A 186 8.76 -22.14 -15.08
N GLN A 187 9.56 -22.56 -14.10
CA GLN A 187 9.73 -23.99 -13.78
C GLN A 187 8.41 -24.65 -13.37
N LEU A 188 7.58 -23.96 -12.58
CA LEU A 188 6.25 -24.42 -12.16
C LEU A 188 5.28 -24.55 -13.34
N GLU A 189 5.34 -23.62 -14.29
CA GLU A 189 4.56 -23.66 -15.55
C GLU A 189 5.06 -24.78 -16.47
N GLY A 190 6.38 -24.99 -16.55
CA GLY A 190 6.99 -26.10 -17.30
C GLY A 190 6.53 -27.48 -16.84
N LEU A 191 6.21 -27.65 -15.55
CA LEU A 191 5.65 -28.90 -15.02
C LEU A 191 4.25 -29.23 -15.56
N GLU A 192 3.52 -28.26 -16.13
CA GLU A 192 2.22 -28.52 -16.75
C GLU A 192 2.33 -29.44 -17.97
N PHE A 193 3.44 -29.36 -18.72
CA PHE A 193 3.71 -30.23 -19.86
C PHE A 193 3.81 -31.70 -19.40
N TYR A 194 4.67 -31.98 -18.42
CA TYR A 194 4.86 -33.33 -17.88
C TYR A 194 3.57 -33.88 -17.29
N ARG A 195 2.78 -33.05 -16.59
CA ARG A 195 1.49 -33.48 -16.03
C ARG A 195 0.49 -33.96 -17.09
N LYS A 196 0.45 -33.31 -18.26
CA LYS A 196 -0.42 -33.75 -19.37
C LYS A 196 0.00 -35.12 -19.89
N GLN A 197 1.30 -35.40 -19.88
CA GLN A 197 1.89 -36.64 -20.39
C GLN A 197 1.83 -37.82 -19.42
N CYS A 198 1.72 -37.59 -18.11
CA CYS A 198 1.65 -38.69 -17.13
C CYS A 198 0.47 -39.63 -17.42
N VAL A 199 0.77 -40.90 -17.64
CA VAL A 199 -0.21 -41.97 -17.86
C VAL A 199 -0.41 -42.77 -16.58
N THR A 200 0.65 -42.95 -15.80
CA THR A 200 0.58 -43.69 -14.54
C THR A 200 0.56 -42.76 -13.33
N LEU A 201 0.04 -43.28 -12.22
CA LEU A 201 -0.06 -42.55 -10.97
C LEU A 201 1.31 -42.33 -10.31
N MET A 202 2.23 -43.28 -10.48
CA MET A 202 3.61 -43.16 -10.00
C MET A 202 4.39 -42.09 -10.76
N GLU A 203 4.24 -42.00 -12.10
CA GLU A 203 4.81 -40.90 -12.90
C GLU A 203 4.32 -39.54 -12.42
N LEU A 204 3.03 -39.40 -12.10
CA LEU A 204 2.49 -38.14 -11.59
C LEU A 204 3.14 -37.75 -10.25
N VAL A 205 3.38 -38.73 -9.37
CA VAL A 205 4.01 -38.46 -8.07
C VAL A 205 5.46 -38.05 -8.25
N SER A 206 6.26 -38.84 -8.98
CA SER A 206 7.71 -38.64 -9.08
C SER A 206 8.10 -37.51 -10.04
N LEU A 207 7.43 -37.36 -11.18
CA LEU A 207 7.79 -36.37 -12.19
C LEU A 207 7.10 -35.02 -12.01
N VAL A 208 6.03 -34.96 -11.20
CA VAL A 208 5.24 -33.73 -11.04
C VAL A 208 5.10 -33.31 -9.59
N PHE A 209 4.50 -34.12 -8.70
CA PHE A 209 4.18 -33.65 -7.34
C PHE A 209 5.42 -33.38 -6.48
N GLN A 210 6.41 -34.26 -6.50
CA GLN A 210 7.67 -34.05 -5.76
C GLN A 210 8.45 -32.82 -6.27
N PRO A 211 8.73 -32.67 -7.58
CA PRO A 211 9.34 -31.46 -8.12
C PRO A 211 8.51 -30.18 -7.87
N GLU A 212 7.18 -30.26 -7.97
CA GLU A 212 6.28 -29.14 -7.72
C GLU A 212 6.41 -28.64 -6.27
N ASP A 213 6.48 -29.56 -5.30
CA ASP A 213 6.65 -29.21 -3.89
C ASP A 213 8.01 -28.54 -3.61
N GLU A 214 9.09 -29.03 -4.22
CA GLU A 214 10.41 -28.42 -4.12
C GLU A 214 10.44 -27.00 -4.71
N ILE A 215 9.89 -26.83 -5.92
CA ILE A 215 9.84 -25.53 -6.59
C ILE A 215 8.97 -24.56 -5.79
N MET A 216 7.81 -25.00 -5.27
CA MET A 216 6.96 -24.17 -4.42
C MET A 216 7.67 -23.75 -3.12
N GLN A 217 8.47 -24.64 -2.52
CA GLN A 217 9.25 -24.29 -1.33
C GLN A 217 10.32 -23.24 -1.65
N ARG A 218 11.06 -23.39 -2.75
CA ARG A 218 12.04 -22.38 -3.20
C ARG A 218 11.36 -21.05 -3.54
N LEU A 219 10.23 -21.10 -4.25
CA LEU A 219 9.45 -19.91 -4.58
C LEU A 219 8.95 -19.19 -3.33
N ALA A 220 8.45 -19.92 -2.33
CA ALA A 220 8.05 -19.34 -1.04
C ALA A 220 9.23 -18.65 -0.33
N ASN A 221 10.42 -19.25 -0.35
CA ASN A 221 11.62 -18.66 0.23
C ASN A 221 12.03 -17.37 -0.51
N TYR A 222 12.06 -17.37 -1.84
CA TYR A 222 12.42 -16.17 -2.62
C TYR A 222 11.38 -15.06 -2.49
N LEU A 223 10.09 -15.40 -2.39
CA LEU A 223 9.05 -14.44 -2.06
C LEU A 223 9.25 -13.84 -0.66
N ALA A 224 9.69 -14.63 0.31
CA ALA A 224 9.98 -14.15 1.67
C ALA A 224 11.22 -13.25 1.70
N GLU A 225 12.29 -13.59 0.96
CA GLU A 225 13.48 -12.75 0.80
C GLU A 225 13.15 -11.40 0.16
N HIS A 226 12.43 -11.41 -0.97
CA HIS A 226 11.96 -10.19 -1.64
C HIS A 226 11.06 -9.35 -0.74
N PHE A 227 10.16 -9.99 0.02
CA PHE A 227 9.33 -9.29 0.99
C PHE A 227 10.16 -8.66 2.12
N ALA A 228 11.15 -9.37 2.65
CA ALA A 228 12.04 -8.88 3.70
C ALA A 228 12.87 -7.68 3.24
N PHE A 229 13.34 -7.69 1.99
CA PHE A 229 14.03 -6.58 1.35
C PHE A 229 13.20 -5.29 1.40
N HIS A 230 11.93 -5.36 0.98
CA HIS A 230 11.02 -4.20 1.00
C HIS A 230 10.49 -3.83 2.38
N LEU A 231 10.38 -4.80 3.29
CA LEU A 231 9.85 -4.58 4.63
C LEU A 231 10.84 -3.79 5.50
N ARG A 232 12.13 -4.11 5.42
CA ARG A 232 13.16 -3.60 6.34
C ARG A 232 13.23 -2.06 6.36
N PRO A 233 13.34 -1.33 5.22
CA PRO A 233 13.40 0.13 5.23
C PRO A 233 12.15 0.76 5.85
N ARG A 234 10.97 0.19 5.58
CA ARG A 234 9.69 0.71 6.08
C ARG A 234 9.58 0.53 7.60
N VAL A 235 9.94 -0.64 8.11
CA VAL A 235 9.95 -0.89 9.56
C VAL A 235 10.94 0.04 10.26
N THR A 236 12.12 0.27 9.69
CA THR A 236 13.09 1.23 10.20
C THR A 236 12.53 2.65 10.22
N LEU A 237 11.96 3.13 9.10
CA LEU A 237 11.33 4.46 9.02
C LEU A 237 10.21 4.63 10.05
N ARG A 238 9.39 3.59 10.24
CA ARG A 238 8.33 3.58 11.26
C ARG A 238 8.90 3.73 12.66
N GLY A 239 9.98 3.00 12.98
CA GLY A 239 10.66 3.08 14.27
C GLY A 239 11.31 4.44 14.53
N LEU A 240 11.99 5.00 13.52
CA LEU A 240 12.58 6.33 13.56
C LEU A 240 11.51 7.41 13.77
N ALA A 241 10.40 7.35 13.04
CA ALA A 241 9.30 8.29 13.19
C ALA A 241 8.70 8.23 14.61
N GLN A 242 8.48 7.03 15.17
CA GLN A 242 8.01 6.89 16.56
C GLN A 242 8.97 7.51 17.58
N TYR A 243 10.27 7.25 17.42
CA TYR A 243 11.30 7.81 18.29
C TYR A 243 11.32 9.34 18.23
N ASN A 244 11.32 9.91 17.02
CA ASN A 244 11.35 11.35 16.81
C ASN A 244 10.07 12.02 17.34
N ILE A 245 8.89 11.44 17.12
CA ILE A 245 7.63 11.95 17.71
C ILE A 245 7.73 12.00 19.24
N ALA A 246 8.23 10.94 19.88
CA ALA A 246 8.34 10.89 21.33
C ALA A 246 9.35 11.93 21.87
N MET A 247 10.50 12.06 21.21
CA MET A 247 11.53 13.04 21.54
C MET A 247 11.02 14.47 21.39
N LEU A 248 10.38 14.79 20.26
CA LEU A 248 9.84 16.12 19.98
C LEU A 248 8.70 16.50 20.92
N LYS A 249 7.82 15.55 21.30
CA LYS A 249 6.79 15.78 22.32
C LYS A 249 7.40 16.08 23.68
N SER A 250 8.41 15.32 24.10
CA SER A 250 9.12 15.61 25.36
C SER A 250 9.83 16.95 25.32
N ARG A 251 10.35 17.36 24.15
CA ARG A 251 10.96 18.67 23.96
C ARG A 251 9.91 19.77 24.07
N LEU A 252 8.77 19.62 23.40
CA LEU A 252 7.63 20.54 23.45
C LEU A 252 7.14 20.75 24.89
N ASP A 253 7.01 19.67 25.66
CA ASP A 253 6.59 19.73 27.07
C ASP A 253 7.61 20.48 27.97
N ALA A 254 8.89 20.48 27.58
CA ALA A 254 9.97 21.15 28.30
C ALA A 254 10.25 22.59 27.81
N THR A 255 9.63 23.02 26.70
CA THR A 255 9.89 24.33 26.11
C THR A 255 9.00 25.39 26.76
N PRO A 256 9.55 26.54 27.23
CA PRO A 256 8.71 27.65 27.66
C PRO A 256 7.92 28.23 26.48
N GLU A 257 6.73 28.80 26.73
CA GLU A 257 5.76 29.29 25.71
C GLU A 257 6.32 30.35 24.73
N THR A 258 7.54 30.84 24.97
CA THR A 258 8.21 31.90 24.20
C THR A 258 9.05 31.43 23.01
N GLU A 259 9.42 30.14 22.95
CA GLU A 259 10.12 29.57 21.78
C GLU A 259 9.12 29.10 20.70
N ASP A 260 9.59 28.80 19.47
CA ASP A 260 8.79 28.40 18.31
C ASP A 260 8.11 27.01 18.50
N THR A 261 7.18 26.92 19.45
CA THR A 261 6.31 25.75 19.70
C THR A 261 5.56 25.32 18.45
N ASN A 262 5.24 26.27 17.57
CA ASN A 262 4.66 26.02 16.26
C ASN A 262 5.61 25.24 15.32
N ALA A 263 6.91 25.55 15.32
CA ALA A 263 7.88 24.83 14.49
C ALA A 263 8.05 23.38 14.96
N ILE A 264 8.13 23.16 16.28
CA ILE A 264 8.16 21.81 16.87
C ILE A 264 6.87 21.05 16.57
N GLY A 265 5.71 21.72 16.63
CA GLY A 265 4.42 21.16 16.26
C GLY A 265 4.38 20.67 14.80
N LEU A 266 4.95 21.46 13.88
CA LEU A 266 5.03 21.12 12.46
C LEU A 266 5.96 19.92 12.21
N GLU A 267 7.12 19.88 12.88
CA GLU A 267 8.02 18.70 12.82
C GLU A 267 7.31 17.44 13.34
N ILE A 268 6.53 17.55 14.43
CA ILE A 268 5.75 16.42 14.95
C ILE A 268 4.74 15.93 13.91
N THR A 269 4.05 16.84 13.21
CA THR A 269 3.08 16.44 12.17
C THR A 269 3.76 15.72 11.01
N ASP A 270 4.91 16.20 10.54
CA ASP A 270 5.66 15.56 9.45
C ASP A 270 6.11 14.13 9.80
N TRP A 271 6.55 13.92 11.05
CA TRP A 271 6.89 12.59 11.53
C TRP A 271 5.66 11.70 11.74
N ILE A 272 4.51 12.25 12.13
CA ILE A 272 3.24 11.50 12.20
C ILE A 272 2.83 11.03 10.79
N GLU A 273 2.90 11.89 9.78
CA GLU A 273 2.60 11.53 8.40
C GLU A 273 3.55 10.44 7.88
N SER A 274 4.85 10.57 8.16
CA SER A 274 5.87 9.56 7.83
C SER A 274 5.58 8.22 8.52
N PHE A 275 5.15 8.24 9.78
CA PHE A 275 4.74 7.06 10.53
C PHE A 275 3.51 6.38 9.92
N GLU A 276 2.49 7.15 9.57
CA GLU A 276 1.24 6.65 8.98
C GLU A 276 1.46 6.09 7.58
N SER A 277 2.22 6.79 6.74
CA SER A 277 2.62 6.35 5.40
C SER A 277 3.41 5.04 5.45
N SER A 278 4.38 4.93 6.37
CA SER A 278 5.14 3.69 6.56
C SER A 278 4.25 2.54 7.05
N ASN A 279 3.36 2.78 8.03
CA ASN A 279 2.43 1.75 8.49
C ASN A 279 1.52 1.22 7.37
N GLN A 280 0.95 2.13 6.56
CA GLN A 280 0.11 1.75 5.43
C GLN A 280 0.91 0.90 4.43
N SER A 281 2.12 1.32 4.11
CA SER A 281 3.04 0.62 3.20
C SER A 281 3.42 -0.77 3.73
N ILE A 282 3.60 -0.94 5.04
CA ILE A 282 3.88 -2.24 5.67
C ILE A 282 2.65 -3.17 5.53
N ILE A 283 1.46 -2.67 5.86
CA ILE A 283 0.22 -3.45 5.78
C ILE A 283 -0.04 -3.91 4.34
N GLU A 284 0.22 -3.06 3.35
CA GLU A 284 0.08 -3.41 1.93
C GLU A 284 1.04 -4.52 1.51
N LEU A 285 2.32 -4.45 1.89
CA LEU A 285 3.26 -5.54 1.59
C LEU A 285 2.81 -6.87 2.19
N TYR A 286 2.31 -6.86 3.43
CA TYR A 286 1.79 -8.08 4.06
C TYR A 286 0.57 -8.63 3.32
N CYS A 287 -0.34 -7.76 2.87
CA CYS A 287 -1.48 -8.19 2.06
C CYS A 287 -1.01 -8.85 0.76
N ASP A 288 -0.05 -8.24 0.06
CA ASP A 288 0.45 -8.77 -1.22
C ASP A 288 1.21 -10.08 -1.05
N TYR A 289 2.04 -10.19 -0.01
CA TYR A 289 2.79 -11.40 0.31
C TYR A 289 1.86 -12.59 0.60
N TYR A 290 0.92 -12.41 1.53
CA TYR A 290 -0.01 -13.49 1.88
C TYR A 290 -0.99 -13.82 0.76
N THR A 291 -1.33 -12.86 -0.10
CA THR A 291 -2.12 -13.12 -1.31
C THR A 291 -1.36 -14.03 -2.27
N LYS A 292 -0.10 -13.71 -2.59
CA LYS A 292 0.74 -14.52 -3.49
C LYS A 292 0.92 -15.96 -2.96
N LEU A 293 1.16 -16.12 -1.66
CA LEU A 293 1.31 -17.44 -1.05
C LEU A 293 0.00 -18.24 -1.01
N ALA A 294 -1.10 -17.63 -0.57
CA ALA A 294 -2.40 -18.29 -0.50
C ALA A 294 -2.84 -18.78 -1.89
N ASP A 295 -2.67 -17.94 -2.92
CA ASP A 295 -3.02 -18.27 -4.30
C ASP A 295 -2.14 -19.39 -4.88
N MET A 296 -0.84 -19.41 -4.55
CA MET A 296 0.07 -20.49 -4.96
C MET A 296 -0.41 -21.85 -4.42
N TYR A 297 -0.69 -21.93 -3.12
CA TYR A 297 -1.15 -23.17 -2.50
C TYR A 297 -2.56 -23.56 -2.93
N GLU A 298 -3.46 -22.59 -3.13
CA GLU A 298 -4.79 -22.84 -3.68
C GLU A 298 -4.71 -23.44 -5.09
N LYS A 299 -3.88 -22.87 -5.97
CA LYS A 299 -3.64 -23.44 -7.30
C LYS A 299 -3.06 -24.86 -7.21
N ALA A 300 -2.16 -25.14 -6.27
CA ALA A 300 -1.63 -26.49 -6.07
C ALA A 300 -2.73 -27.50 -5.65
N LEU A 301 -3.64 -27.10 -4.76
CA LEU A 301 -4.78 -27.91 -4.34
C LEU A 301 -5.78 -28.15 -5.49
N GLN A 302 -6.11 -27.12 -6.27
CA GLN A 302 -6.95 -27.26 -7.47
C GLN A 302 -6.33 -28.25 -8.47
N ARG A 303 -5.01 -28.18 -8.63
CA ARG A 303 -4.23 -29.09 -9.46
C ARG A 303 -4.29 -30.54 -8.95
N MET A 304 -4.26 -30.77 -7.63
CA MET A 304 -4.51 -32.09 -7.03
C MET A 304 -5.96 -32.56 -7.21
N ASP A 305 -6.95 -31.68 -7.08
CA ASP A 305 -8.35 -32.03 -7.30
C ASP A 305 -8.62 -32.44 -8.75
N ASN A 306 -7.92 -31.84 -9.72
CA ASN A 306 -7.98 -32.25 -11.12
C ASN A 306 -7.33 -33.62 -11.34
N ALA A 307 -6.22 -33.92 -10.66
CA ALA A 307 -5.66 -35.27 -10.65
C ALA A 307 -6.63 -36.30 -10.06
N CYS A 308 -7.36 -35.94 -8.99
CA CYS A 308 -8.41 -36.78 -8.40
C CYS A 308 -9.53 -37.11 -9.38
N LYS A 309 -9.87 -36.19 -10.29
CA LYS A 309 -10.84 -36.43 -11.37
C LYS A 309 -10.28 -37.37 -12.44
N LYS A 310 -8.99 -37.27 -12.78
CA LYS A 310 -8.33 -38.08 -13.82
C LYS A 310 -8.07 -39.53 -13.39
N PHE A 311 -7.51 -39.73 -12.20
CA PHE A 311 -7.06 -41.05 -11.72
C PHE A 311 -7.98 -41.71 -10.70
N GLY A 312 -9.01 -40.99 -10.23
CA GLY A 312 -9.93 -41.47 -9.20
C GLY A 312 -9.43 -41.15 -7.78
N LYS A 313 -10.36 -40.78 -6.90
CA LYS A 313 -10.06 -40.34 -5.53
C LYS A 313 -9.40 -41.44 -4.69
N ASN A 314 -9.89 -42.68 -4.79
CA ASN A 314 -9.43 -43.80 -3.96
C ASN A 314 -8.02 -44.26 -4.35
N ALA A 315 -7.71 -44.27 -5.65
CA ALA A 315 -6.37 -44.63 -6.15
C ALA A 315 -5.30 -43.63 -5.73
N LEU A 316 -5.64 -42.33 -5.69
CA LEU A 316 -4.75 -41.29 -5.16
C LEU A 316 -4.62 -41.37 -3.64
N ALA A 317 -5.73 -41.63 -2.93
CA ALA A 317 -5.73 -41.74 -1.48
C ALA A 317 -4.98 -42.98 -0.96
N SER A 318 -4.89 -44.06 -1.74
CA SER A 318 -4.11 -45.24 -1.36
C SER A 318 -2.60 -45.00 -1.35
N ILE A 319 -2.11 -43.93 -1.98
CA ILE A 319 -0.71 -43.53 -1.89
C ILE A 319 -0.55 -42.60 -0.69
N GLN A 320 0.13 -43.09 0.35
CA GLN A 320 0.37 -42.35 1.58
C GLN A 320 0.91 -40.92 1.34
N TYR A 321 1.94 -40.78 0.50
CA TYR A 321 2.54 -39.48 0.18
C TYR A 321 1.51 -38.47 -0.37
N VAL A 322 0.55 -38.91 -1.20
CA VAL A 322 -0.46 -38.01 -1.79
C VAL A 322 -1.44 -37.52 -0.72
N GLY A 323 -1.80 -38.37 0.24
CA GLY A 323 -2.59 -38.00 1.41
C GLY A 323 -1.89 -36.93 2.25
N GLU A 324 -0.66 -37.21 2.67
CA GLU A 324 0.16 -36.30 3.47
C GLU A 324 0.41 -34.96 2.76
N ARG A 325 0.70 -35.01 1.46
CA ARG A 325 0.86 -33.83 0.61
C ARG A 325 -0.40 -32.97 0.62
N ARG A 326 -1.57 -33.58 0.41
CA ARG A 326 -2.85 -32.85 0.41
C ARG A 326 -3.09 -32.16 1.75
N GLU A 327 -2.85 -32.85 2.85
CA GLU A 327 -3.01 -32.29 4.19
C GLU A 327 -2.03 -31.13 4.44
N SER A 328 -0.77 -31.30 4.05
CA SER A 328 0.26 -30.26 4.15
C SER A 328 -0.13 -29.00 3.37
N LEU A 329 -0.54 -29.16 2.11
CA LEU A 329 -0.97 -28.05 1.26
C LEU A 329 -2.24 -27.37 1.80
N GLN A 330 -3.23 -28.14 2.29
CA GLN A 330 -4.44 -27.57 2.92
C GLN A 330 -4.10 -26.77 4.18
N ARG A 331 -3.20 -27.29 5.03
CA ARG A 331 -2.75 -26.58 6.23
C ARG A 331 -2.08 -25.26 5.87
N ARG A 332 -1.12 -25.29 4.93
CA ARG A 332 -0.41 -24.09 4.45
C ARG A 332 -1.39 -23.08 3.83
N GLN A 333 -2.25 -23.52 2.92
CA GLN A 333 -3.24 -22.66 2.28
C GLN A 333 -4.15 -21.97 3.30
N LEU A 334 -4.73 -22.70 4.26
CA LEU A 334 -5.60 -22.12 5.28
C LEU A 334 -4.86 -21.19 6.25
N THR A 335 -3.59 -21.48 6.52
CA THR A 335 -2.73 -20.63 7.35
C THR A 335 -2.47 -19.29 6.68
N GLU A 336 -1.97 -19.31 5.44
CA GLU A 336 -1.69 -18.09 4.68
C GLU A 336 -2.96 -17.29 4.39
N GLN A 337 -4.06 -17.97 4.06
CA GLN A 337 -5.37 -17.35 3.87
C GLN A 337 -5.86 -16.63 5.13
N THR A 338 -5.64 -17.23 6.31
CA THR A 338 -6.01 -16.61 7.59
C THR A 338 -5.18 -15.37 7.85
N GLN A 339 -3.88 -15.39 7.56
CA GLN A 339 -3.02 -14.20 7.68
C GLN A 339 -3.40 -13.11 6.66
N ARG A 340 -3.75 -13.47 5.43
CA ARG A 340 -4.29 -12.54 4.42
C ARG A 340 -5.55 -11.82 4.91
N LEU A 341 -6.50 -12.55 5.50
CA LEU A 341 -7.74 -11.97 6.00
C LEU A 341 -7.51 -11.11 7.26
N ARG A 342 -6.58 -11.50 8.14
CA ARG A 342 -6.18 -10.69 9.31
C ARG A 342 -5.52 -9.37 8.90
N THR A 343 -4.63 -9.42 7.91
CA THR A 343 -3.96 -8.23 7.37
C THR A 343 -4.94 -7.33 6.62
N GLU A 344 -5.90 -7.89 5.88
CA GLU A 344 -7.01 -7.14 5.29
C GLU A 344 -7.85 -6.41 6.37
N ALA A 345 -8.15 -7.08 7.49
CA ALA A 345 -8.84 -6.45 8.61
C ALA A 345 -7.99 -5.31 9.24
N CYS A 346 -6.68 -5.51 9.39
CA CYS A 346 -5.75 -4.47 9.86
C CYS A 346 -5.76 -3.24 8.92
N ARG A 347 -5.77 -3.46 7.60
CA ARG A 347 -5.87 -2.39 6.60
C ARG A 347 -7.15 -1.57 6.75
N ILE A 348 -8.30 -2.22 6.98
CA ILE A 348 -9.56 -1.52 7.22
C ILE A 348 -9.52 -0.78 8.55
N GLU A 349 -8.92 -1.37 9.59
CA GLU A 349 -8.74 -0.72 10.89
C GLU A 349 -7.87 0.54 10.77
N ASN A 350 -6.80 0.49 9.98
CA ASN A 350 -5.95 1.66 9.69
C ASN A 350 -6.76 2.77 9.01
N LYS A 351 -7.59 2.43 8.01
CA LYS A 351 -8.50 3.38 7.36
C LYS A 351 -9.51 3.99 8.34
N VAL A 352 -10.00 3.22 9.32
CA VAL A 352 -10.88 3.76 10.38
C VAL A 352 -10.13 4.76 11.25
N LYS A 353 -8.88 4.49 11.62
CA LYS A 353 -8.04 5.40 12.43
C LYS A 353 -7.78 6.70 11.67
N LEU A 354 -7.35 6.62 10.41
CA LEU A 354 -7.09 7.77 9.56
C LEU A 354 -8.32 8.67 9.41
N ARG A 355 -9.49 8.09 9.11
CA ARG A 355 -10.74 8.88 9.01
C ARG A 355 -11.16 9.54 10.32
N LYS A 356 -10.82 8.95 11.48
CA LYS A 356 -11.06 9.59 12.77
C LYS A 356 -10.08 10.73 13.04
N GLN A 357 -8.82 10.59 12.64
CA GLN A 357 -7.83 11.67 12.73
C GLN A 357 -8.21 12.84 11.82
N GLU A 358 -8.69 12.57 10.61
CA GLU A 358 -9.22 13.59 9.71
C GLU A 358 -10.36 14.39 10.36
N ILE A 359 -11.29 13.74 11.09
CA ILE A 359 -12.36 14.45 11.82
C ILE A 359 -11.77 15.40 12.87
N LEU A 360 -10.72 14.97 13.58
CA LEU A 360 -10.08 15.81 14.60
C LEU A 360 -9.33 17.00 13.98
N SER A 361 -8.74 16.82 12.79
CA SER A 361 -8.00 17.89 12.10
C SER A 361 -8.92 18.91 11.40
N LEU A 362 -10.20 18.59 11.14
CA LEU A 362 -11.16 19.55 10.59
C LEU A 362 -11.29 20.83 11.44
N ALA A 363 -11.14 20.72 12.77
CA ALA A 363 -11.21 21.88 13.66
C ALA A 363 -10.09 22.90 13.44
N ALA A 364 -8.96 22.47 12.85
CA ALA A 364 -7.82 23.33 12.53
C ALA A 364 -7.91 23.96 11.13
N THR A 365 -8.90 23.59 10.32
CA THR A 365 -9.07 24.13 8.96
C THR A 365 -9.88 25.43 8.94
N GLN A 366 -9.52 26.37 8.05
CA GLN A 366 -10.22 27.65 7.85
C GLN A 366 -11.54 27.46 7.06
N LEU A 367 -12.42 26.59 7.54
CA LEU A 367 -13.73 26.33 6.95
C LEU A 367 -14.83 27.03 7.75
N SER A 368 -15.94 27.37 7.08
CA SER A 368 -17.13 27.85 7.79
C SER A 368 -17.72 26.76 8.68
N VAL A 369 -18.42 27.15 9.75
CA VAL A 369 -19.04 26.21 10.71
C VAL A 369 -19.98 25.21 10.00
N GLU A 370 -20.71 25.65 8.97
CA GLU A 370 -21.60 24.80 8.18
C GLU A 370 -20.82 23.78 7.33
N GLN A 371 -19.70 24.18 6.74
CA GLN A 371 -18.83 23.28 5.97
C GLN A 371 -18.15 22.25 6.87
N ILE A 372 -17.67 22.66 8.06
CA ILE A 372 -17.10 21.74 9.05
C ILE A 372 -18.14 20.69 9.45
N ARG A 373 -19.37 21.11 9.79
CA ARG A 373 -20.46 20.18 10.12
C ARG A 373 -20.75 19.19 8.99
N ALA A 374 -20.89 19.68 7.76
CA ALA A 374 -21.16 18.83 6.61
C ALA A 374 -20.01 17.82 6.32
N GLN A 375 -18.75 18.24 6.50
CA GLN A 375 -17.60 17.35 6.35
C GLN A 375 -17.50 16.33 7.49
N THR A 376 -17.77 16.74 8.73
CA THR A 376 -17.83 15.83 9.89
C THR A 376 -18.90 14.75 9.67
N ASP A 377 -20.12 15.13 9.30
CA ASP A 377 -21.20 14.17 9.01
C ASP A 377 -20.81 13.16 7.92
N ARG A 378 -20.14 13.64 6.86
CA ARG A 378 -19.63 12.80 5.77
C ARG A 378 -18.57 11.82 6.26
N LEU A 379 -17.62 12.28 7.07
CA LEU A 379 -16.54 11.44 7.59
C LEU A 379 -17.03 10.46 8.65
N GLU A 380 -17.95 10.85 9.53
CA GLU A 380 -18.58 9.97 10.51
C GLU A 380 -19.34 8.83 9.82
N LEU A 381 -20.07 9.15 8.75
CA LEU A 381 -20.75 8.15 7.94
C LEU A 381 -19.75 7.21 7.26
N ALA A 382 -18.60 7.72 6.79
CA ALA A 382 -17.53 6.90 6.25
C ALA A 382 -16.90 5.98 7.32
N VAL A 383 -16.64 6.49 8.53
CA VAL A 383 -16.15 5.72 9.68
C VAL A 383 -17.14 4.61 10.04
N HIS A 384 -18.44 4.91 10.10
CA HIS A 384 -19.47 3.92 10.39
C HIS A 384 -19.49 2.78 9.36
N ARG A 385 -19.44 3.12 8.06
CA ARG A 385 -19.36 2.13 6.97
C ARG A 385 -18.09 1.28 7.08
N LEU A 386 -16.94 1.89 7.37
CA LEU A 386 -15.68 1.18 7.53
C LEU A 386 -15.67 0.26 8.77
N GLN A 387 -16.30 0.67 9.88
CA GLN A 387 -16.44 -0.17 11.07
C GLN A 387 -17.28 -1.43 10.79
N LEU A 388 -18.36 -1.32 10.02
CA LEU A 388 -19.13 -2.49 9.58
C LEU A 388 -18.28 -3.42 8.71
N LYS A 389 -17.55 -2.85 7.73
CA LYS A 389 -16.61 -3.62 6.89
C LYS A 389 -15.51 -4.29 7.72
N LEU A 390 -15.04 -3.65 8.79
CA LEU A 390 -14.05 -4.21 9.71
C LEU A 390 -14.61 -5.42 10.44
N PHE A 391 -15.86 -5.36 10.93
CA PHE A 391 -16.50 -6.52 11.54
C PHE A 391 -16.66 -7.68 10.56
N ASP A 392 -17.09 -7.40 9.33
CA ASP A 392 -17.21 -8.44 8.29
C ASP A 392 -15.85 -9.05 7.93
N ALA A 393 -14.80 -8.25 7.81
CA ALA A 393 -13.44 -8.74 7.56
C ALA A 393 -12.90 -9.60 8.73
N ARG A 394 -13.12 -9.17 9.98
CA ARG A 394 -12.74 -9.95 11.17
C ARG A 394 -13.51 -11.28 11.23
N LEU A 395 -14.80 -11.29 10.88
CA LEU A 395 -15.58 -12.53 10.79
C LEU A 395 -15.02 -13.47 9.72
N ARG A 396 -14.70 -12.97 8.52
CA ARG A 396 -14.05 -13.77 7.47
C ARG A 396 -12.75 -14.41 7.94
N ALA A 397 -11.90 -13.66 8.65
CA ALA A 397 -10.66 -14.20 9.22
C ALA A 397 -10.90 -15.30 10.26
N LEU A 398 -11.91 -15.14 11.12
CA LEU A 398 -12.29 -16.20 12.06
C LEU A 398 -12.97 -17.39 11.36
N ASP A 399 -13.65 -17.19 10.23
CA ASP A 399 -14.19 -18.28 9.41
C ASP A 399 -13.09 -19.15 8.79
N SER A 400 -12.00 -18.55 8.30
CA SER A 400 -10.85 -19.32 7.80
C SER A 400 -10.10 -20.04 8.93
N GLU A 401 -9.95 -19.40 10.09
CA GLU A 401 -9.33 -20.01 11.28
C GLU A 401 -10.16 -21.20 11.81
N GLU A 402 -11.49 -21.10 11.81
CA GLU A 402 -12.37 -22.23 12.15
C GLU A 402 -12.21 -23.39 11.16
N ARG A 403 -12.04 -23.12 9.85
CA ARG A 403 -11.76 -24.17 8.86
C ARG A 403 -10.43 -24.87 9.14
N LEU A 404 -9.39 -24.13 9.51
CA LEU A 404 -8.09 -24.68 9.89
C LEU A 404 -8.21 -25.59 11.12
N LEU A 405 -8.81 -25.10 12.20
CA LEU A 405 -8.98 -25.88 13.44
C LEU A 405 -9.84 -27.12 13.22
N ASN A 406 -10.92 -27.04 12.43
CA ASN A 406 -11.74 -28.20 12.09
C ASN A 406 -10.97 -29.23 11.25
N MET A 407 -10.12 -28.77 10.33
CA MET A 407 -9.25 -29.65 9.54
C MET A 407 -8.24 -30.36 10.45
N GLU A 408 -7.56 -29.64 11.34
CA GLU A 408 -6.62 -30.23 12.29
C GLU A 408 -7.31 -31.20 13.25
N ARG A 409 -8.50 -30.85 13.74
CA ARG A 409 -9.32 -31.73 14.58
C ARG A 409 -9.68 -33.02 13.85
N ARG A 410 -10.06 -32.96 12.57
CA ARG A 410 -10.34 -34.14 11.76
C ARG A 410 -9.11 -35.05 11.68
N LEU A 411 -7.95 -34.48 11.35
CA LEU A 411 -6.70 -35.25 11.26
C LEU A 411 -6.31 -35.90 12.59
N GLU A 412 -6.49 -35.19 13.70
CA GLU A 412 -6.20 -35.77 15.02
C GLU A 412 -7.18 -36.87 15.42
N LEU A 413 -8.45 -36.77 15.00
CA LEU A 413 -9.41 -37.87 15.18
C LEU A 413 -9.02 -39.10 14.37
N ASP A 414 -8.62 -38.90 13.11
CA ASP A 414 -8.20 -40.00 12.25
C ASP A 414 -6.93 -40.68 12.78
N ARG A 415 -5.98 -39.91 13.32
CA ARG A 415 -4.80 -40.45 14.03
C ARG A 415 -5.13 -41.21 15.30
N CYS A 416 -6.13 -40.76 16.06
CA CYS A 416 -6.55 -41.49 17.27
C CYS A 416 -7.19 -42.83 16.88
N ARG A 417 -8.00 -42.85 15.80
CA ARG A 417 -8.61 -44.08 15.29
C ARG A 417 -7.55 -45.09 14.85
N THR A 418 -6.54 -44.67 14.08
CA THR A 418 -5.47 -45.60 13.65
C THR A 418 -4.71 -46.19 14.83
N ILE A 419 -4.44 -45.40 15.88
CA ILE A 419 -3.78 -45.90 17.09
C ILE A 419 -4.68 -46.88 17.86
N ASP A 420 -5.98 -46.63 17.93
CA ASP A 420 -6.92 -47.54 18.58
C ASP A 420 -7.05 -48.85 17.76
N ASP A 421 -7.10 -48.77 16.42
CA ASP A 421 -7.10 -49.93 15.53
C ASP A 421 -5.81 -50.77 15.67
N GLU A 422 -4.64 -50.13 15.80
CA GLU A 422 -3.35 -50.82 16.08
C GLU A 422 -3.31 -51.48 17.47
N ARG A 423 -4.02 -50.93 18.46
CA ARG A 423 -4.11 -51.51 19.81
C ARG A 423 -5.06 -52.70 19.89
N ASP A 424 -6.04 -52.75 18.99
CA ASP A 424 -7.01 -53.84 18.88
C ASP A 424 -6.47 -55.04 18.06
N GLU A 425 -5.21 -54.99 17.58
CA GLU A 425 -4.52 -56.15 17.02
C GLU A 425 -4.34 -57.24 18.11
N PHE A 426 -5.00 -58.38 17.89
CA PHE A 426 -5.09 -59.52 18.81
C PHE A 426 -3.72 -59.93 19.39
N PHE A 427 -3.58 -59.83 20.72
CA PHE A 427 -2.56 -60.59 21.43
C PHE A 427 -2.88 -62.08 21.26
N ASP A 428 -1.93 -62.84 20.72
CA ASP A 428 -2.03 -64.29 20.59
C ASP A 428 -2.42 -64.91 21.95
N ALA A 429 -3.33 -65.89 21.94
CA ALA A 429 -3.88 -66.44 23.16
C ALA A 429 -2.75 -67.05 23.99
N VAL A 430 -2.49 -66.48 25.18
CA VAL A 430 -1.47 -67.00 26.10
C VAL A 430 -1.79 -68.46 26.42
N GLU A 431 -1.00 -69.38 25.88
CA GLU A 431 -1.22 -70.83 26.03
C GLU A 431 -1.00 -71.32 27.49
N ASP A 432 -0.38 -70.52 28.36
CA ASP A 432 -0.05 -70.92 29.74
C ASP A 432 -0.56 -69.94 30.81
N LEU A 433 -1.58 -70.38 31.56
CA LEU A 433 -2.24 -69.62 32.63
C LEU A 433 -1.33 -69.34 33.84
N ARG A 434 -0.20 -70.05 33.98
CA ARG A 434 0.75 -69.87 35.08
C ARG A 434 1.59 -68.59 34.94
N SER A 435 1.78 -68.13 33.71
CA SER A 435 2.53 -66.91 33.34
C SER A 435 1.79 -65.64 33.76
N LEU A 436 0.45 -65.67 33.78
CA LEU A 436 -0.41 -64.54 34.15
C LEU A 436 -0.46 -64.27 35.66
N ARG A 437 -0.23 -65.29 36.50
CA ARG A 437 -0.29 -65.15 37.97
C ARG A 437 0.94 -64.48 38.59
N GLN A 438 2.02 -64.30 37.83
CA GLN A 438 3.27 -63.70 38.31
C GLN A 438 3.41 -62.23 37.92
N MET A 439 2.45 -61.66 37.18
CA MET A 439 2.41 -60.23 36.93
C MET A 439 1.75 -59.54 38.14
N PRO A 440 2.46 -58.73 38.94
CA PRO A 440 1.82 -57.90 39.94
C PRO A 440 0.86 -56.96 39.23
N ASP A 441 -0.29 -56.67 39.86
CA ASP A 441 -1.36 -55.80 39.37
C ASP A 441 -0.81 -54.49 38.78
N ALA A 442 -0.43 -54.53 37.50
CA ALA A 442 -0.19 -53.34 36.73
C ALA A 442 -1.56 -52.70 36.57
N PRO A 443 -1.75 -51.43 36.96
CA PRO A 443 -3.05 -50.78 36.82
C PRO A 443 -3.45 -50.88 35.35
N CYS A 444 -4.53 -51.63 35.08
CA CYS A 444 -5.16 -51.68 33.77
C CYS A 444 -5.33 -50.23 33.30
N PRO A 445 -4.69 -49.80 32.19
CA PRO A 445 -4.97 -48.50 31.63
C PRO A 445 -6.42 -48.57 31.15
N VAL A 446 -7.27 -47.88 31.90
CA VAL A 446 -8.71 -47.69 31.72
C VAL A 446 -9.09 -47.77 30.24
N THR A 447 -9.77 -48.86 29.89
CA THR A 447 -10.61 -48.97 28.70
C THR A 447 -11.71 -47.92 28.80
N GLY A 448 -11.52 -46.77 28.13
CA GLY A 448 -12.52 -45.71 28.10
C GLY A 448 -11.99 -44.30 27.78
N GLY A 449 -11.78 -44.00 26.50
CA GLY A 449 -12.07 -42.66 25.96
C GLY A 449 -11.30 -41.45 26.54
N ALA A 450 -10.01 -41.59 26.86
CA ALA A 450 -9.18 -40.42 27.10
C ALA A 450 -8.94 -39.68 25.77
N LYS A 451 -9.85 -38.76 25.41
CA LYS A 451 -9.63 -37.83 24.29
C LYS A 451 -8.21 -37.26 24.39
N SER A 452 -7.41 -37.46 23.35
CA SER A 452 -6.06 -36.88 23.24
C SER A 452 -6.08 -35.43 23.74
N ASP A 453 -5.12 -35.04 24.57
CA ASP A 453 -5.03 -33.67 25.10
C ASP A 453 -5.01 -32.64 23.98
N ARG A 454 -4.49 -33.01 22.81
CA ARG A 454 -4.52 -32.19 21.61
C ARG A 454 -5.95 -31.99 21.08
N LEU A 455 -6.78 -33.02 21.04
CA LEU A 455 -8.20 -32.90 20.66
C LEU A 455 -8.96 -32.00 21.64
N ARG A 456 -8.69 -32.11 22.94
CA ARG A 456 -9.30 -31.23 23.96
C ARG A 456 -8.93 -29.76 23.74
N ARG A 457 -7.66 -29.47 23.42
CA ARG A 457 -7.19 -28.12 23.08
C ARG A 457 -7.90 -27.58 21.84
N LEU A 458 -7.99 -28.37 20.77
CA LEU A 458 -8.69 -27.97 19.54
C LEU A 458 -10.19 -27.71 19.78
N ASP A 459 -10.87 -28.54 20.57
CA ASP A 459 -12.27 -28.33 20.95
C ASP A 459 -12.44 -27.03 21.77
N ALA A 460 -11.52 -26.74 22.70
CA ALA A 460 -11.52 -25.51 23.49
C ALA A 460 -11.27 -24.26 22.63
N ASP A 461 -10.31 -24.32 21.71
CA ASP A 461 -9.98 -23.24 20.78
C ASP A 461 -11.16 -22.94 19.84
N LEU A 462 -11.84 -23.98 19.33
CA LEU A 462 -13.07 -23.83 18.55
C LEU A 462 -14.19 -23.16 19.36
N ALA A 463 -14.38 -23.55 20.62
CA ALA A 463 -15.37 -22.93 21.49
C ALA A 463 -15.05 -21.44 21.74
N ALA A 464 -13.79 -21.12 22.03
CA ALA A 464 -13.32 -19.74 22.19
C ALA A 464 -13.53 -18.91 20.91
N LEU A 465 -13.24 -19.48 19.75
CA LEU A 465 -13.43 -18.84 18.44
C LEU A 465 -14.93 -18.55 18.17
N ARG A 466 -15.81 -19.51 18.44
CA ARG A 466 -17.27 -19.32 18.28
C ARG A 466 -17.82 -18.23 19.20
N SER A 467 -17.32 -18.16 20.44
CA SER A 467 -17.64 -17.07 21.37
C SER A 467 -17.18 -15.71 20.82
N ARG A 468 -15.95 -15.61 20.31
CA ARG A 468 -15.44 -14.38 19.67
C ARG A 468 -16.28 -13.96 18.46
N LYS A 469 -16.70 -14.91 17.61
CA LYS A 469 -17.62 -14.62 16.49
C LYS A 469 -18.97 -14.08 16.96
N ALA A 470 -19.56 -14.68 17.98
CA ALA A 470 -20.83 -14.21 18.55
C ALA A 470 -20.69 -12.77 19.09
N ALA A 471 -19.59 -12.47 19.80
CA ALA A 471 -19.31 -11.12 20.30
C ALA A 471 -19.18 -10.09 19.17
N ILE A 472 -18.49 -10.43 18.08
CA ILE A 472 -18.35 -9.55 16.91
C ILE A 472 -19.70 -9.33 16.21
N ARG A 473 -20.50 -10.38 16.01
CA ARG A 473 -21.85 -10.25 15.44
C ARG A 473 -22.75 -9.35 16.31
N GLY A 474 -22.72 -9.54 17.63
CA GLY A 474 -23.44 -8.68 18.56
C GLY A 474 -22.95 -7.24 18.58
N ALA A 475 -21.64 -7.00 18.41
CA ALA A 475 -21.10 -5.64 18.28
C ALA A 475 -21.52 -4.97 16.95
N ALA A 476 -21.47 -5.71 15.84
CA ALA A 476 -21.92 -5.22 14.53
C ALA A 476 -23.42 -4.89 14.53
N GLN A 477 -24.24 -5.75 15.14
CA GLN A 477 -25.67 -5.51 15.25
C GLN A 477 -25.96 -4.26 16.09
N ARG A 478 -25.34 -4.12 17.27
CA ARG A 478 -25.45 -2.91 18.09
C ARG A 478 -25.06 -1.63 17.35
N LEU A 479 -24.03 -1.69 16.49
CA LEU A 479 -23.63 -0.54 15.68
C LEU A 479 -24.71 -0.18 14.66
N ARG A 480 -25.32 -1.15 13.99
CA ARG A 480 -26.44 -0.93 13.05
C ARG A 480 -27.66 -0.35 13.77
N ASP A 481 -28.03 -0.94 14.90
CA ASP A 481 -29.20 -0.51 15.68
C ASP A 481 -29.04 0.94 16.19
N ARG A 482 -27.82 1.32 16.64
CA ARG A 482 -27.52 2.71 17.02
C ARG A 482 -27.73 3.71 15.88
N ARG A 483 -27.39 3.33 14.64
CA ARG A 483 -27.60 4.21 13.48
C ARG A 483 -29.08 4.35 13.13
N VAL A 484 -29.83 3.25 13.22
CA VAL A 484 -31.29 3.28 13.01
C VAL A 484 -31.97 4.13 14.09
N ALA A 485 -31.59 3.97 15.36
CA ALA A 485 -32.10 4.79 16.46
C ALA A 485 -31.81 6.28 16.23
N SER A 486 -30.55 6.64 15.95
CA SER A 486 -30.16 8.03 15.67
C SER A 486 -30.90 8.64 14.46
N ALA A 487 -31.19 7.85 13.42
CA ALA A 487 -31.98 8.32 12.28
C ALA A 487 -33.44 8.60 12.66
N ARG A 488 -34.04 7.73 13.48
CA ARG A 488 -35.40 7.93 14.03
C ARG A 488 -35.46 9.17 14.92
N ASP A 489 -34.52 9.31 15.85
CA ASP A 489 -34.43 10.48 16.74
C ASP A 489 -34.30 11.79 15.92
N SER A 490 -33.56 11.75 14.81
CA SER A 490 -33.41 12.89 13.90
C SER A 490 -34.68 13.21 13.11
N GLU A 491 -35.44 12.20 12.67
CA GLU A 491 -36.75 12.39 12.03
C GLU A 491 -37.77 12.95 13.03
N GLU A 492 -37.85 12.38 14.23
CA GLU A 492 -38.73 12.87 15.30
C GLU A 492 -38.42 14.32 15.68
N ALA A 493 -37.13 14.70 15.76
CA ALA A 493 -36.71 16.07 16.00
C ALA A 493 -37.13 17.03 14.87
N ARG A 494 -37.02 16.61 13.60
CA ARG A 494 -37.47 17.40 12.43
C ARG A 494 -38.98 17.57 12.44
N GLU A 495 -39.73 16.51 12.71
CA GLU A 495 -41.18 16.59 12.85
C GLU A 495 -41.60 17.52 13.99
N ALA A 496 -40.91 17.46 15.13
CA ALA A 496 -41.17 18.35 16.25
C ALA A 496 -40.89 19.82 15.90
N SER A 497 -39.81 20.12 15.18
CA SER A 497 -39.53 21.48 14.68
C SER A 497 -40.60 21.96 13.71
N ALA A 498 -40.97 21.14 12.72
CA ALA A 498 -42.01 21.46 11.75
C ALA A 498 -43.37 21.71 12.43
N ARG A 499 -43.71 20.94 13.48
CA ARG A 499 -44.92 21.17 14.29
C ARG A 499 -44.86 22.49 15.05
N ARG A 500 -43.69 22.86 15.61
CA ARG A 500 -43.50 24.16 16.29
C ARG A 500 -43.62 25.32 15.32
N GLU A 501 -43.00 25.24 14.15
CA GLU A 501 -43.11 26.25 13.09
C GLU A 501 -44.56 26.38 12.56
N ALA A 502 -45.25 25.24 12.39
CA ALA A 502 -46.66 25.24 12.02
C ALA A 502 -47.54 25.90 13.10
N ALA A 503 -47.25 25.66 14.38
CA ALA A 503 -47.97 26.28 15.50
C ALA A 503 -47.72 27.80 15.56
N VAL A 504 -46.46 28.24 15.42
CA VAL A 504 -46.10 29.67 15.38
C VAL A 504 -46.78 30.36 14.21
N SER A 505 -46.69 29.80 12.99
CA SER A 505 -47.36 30.38 11.82
C SER A 505 -48.89 30.38 11.94
N ALA A 506 -49.48 29.39 12.62
CA ALA A 506 -50.91 29.39 12.90
C ALA A 506 -51.31 30.47 13.92
N GLU A 507 -50.47 30.72 14.92
CA GLU A 507 -50.68 31.79 15.89
C GLU A 507 -50.54 33.18 15.24
N GLU A 508 -49.56 33.38 14.37
CA GLU A 508 -49.40 34.60 13.58
C GLU A 508 -50.65 34.86 12.72
N ARG A 509 -51.11 33.86 11.95
CA ARG A 509 -52.37 33.97 11.18
C ARG A 509 -53.59 34.24 12.06
N ALA A 510 -53.61 33.76 13.31
CA ALA A 510 -54.68 34.05 14.24
C ALA A 510 -54.61 35.48 14.79
N ARG A 511 -53.39 36.00 15.05
CA ARG A 511 -53.16 37.39 15.45
C ARG A 511 -53.57 38.36 14.35
N GLU A 512 -53.16 38.11 13.11
CA GLU A 512 -53.56 38.88 11.92
C GLU A 512 -55.08 38.95 11.78
N ARG A 513 -55.78 37.82 11.91
CA ARG A 513 -57.25 37.77 11.87
C ARG A 513 -57.89 38.63 12.98
N ARG A 514 -57.39 38.55 14.21
CA ARG A 514 -57.89 39.39 15.32
C ARG A 514 -57.63 40.87 15.09
N GLU A 515 -56.51 41.23 14.48
CA GLU A 515 -56.19 42.62 14.13
C GLU A 515 -57.09 43.14 13.01
N GLU A 516 -57.35 42.31 12.01
CA GLU A 516 -58.26 42.65 10.92
C GLU A 516 -59.71 42.81 11.40
N GLU A 517 -60.18 41.94 12.29
CA GLU A 517 -61.48 42.09 12.94
C GLU A 517 -61.55 43.36 13.81
N ARG A 518 -60.50 43.65 14.59
CA ARG A 518 -60.40 44.91 15.36
C ARG A 518 -60.44 46.13 14.45
N ARG A 519 -59.78 46.09 13.30
CA ARG A 519 -59.79 47.15 12.31
C ARG A 519 -61.18 47.36 11.71
N ARG A 520 -61.85 46.28 11.29
CA ARG A 520 -63.24 46.31 10.77
C ARG A 520 -64.21 46.86 11.83
N THR A 521 -64.03 46.49 13.10
CA THR A 521 -64.85 46.97 14.21
C THR A 521 -64.62 48.46 14.48
N ALA A 522 -63.36 48.90 14.46
CA ALA A 522 -63.00 50.32 14.58
C ALA A 522 -63.56 51.15 13.42
N GLU A 523 -63.53 50.63 12.19
CA GLU A 523 -64.15 51.25 11.01
C GLU A 523 -65.68 51.37 11.17
N ARG A 524 -66.36 50.32 11.63
CA ARG A 524 -67.81 50.36 11.96
C ARG A 524 -68.13 51.39 13.03
N LEU A 525 -67.33 51.47 14.10
CA LEU A 525 -67.52 52.47 15.16
C LEU A 525 -67.26 53.89 14.66
N LYS A 526 -66.29 54.11 13.77
CA LYS A 526 -66.07 55.40 13.12
C LYS A 526 -67.28 55.80 12.27
N GLN A 527 -67.81 54.88 11.47
CA GLN A 527 -69.03 55.10 10.67
C GLN A 527 -70.25 55.38 11.56
N TYR A 528 -70.43 54.65 12.65
CA TYR A 528 -71.52 54.88 13.59
C TYR A 528 -71.41 56.23 14.29
N ARG A 529 -70.21 56.62 14.74
CA ARG A 529 -69.95 57.96 15.30
C ARG A 529 -70.18 59.07 14.27
N ALA A 530 -69.82 58.85 13.00
CA ALA A 530 -70.12 59.79 11.92
C ALA A 530 -71.63 59.95 11.72
N LYS A 531 -72.38 58.84 11.64
CA LYS A 531 -73.85 58.85 11.54
C LYS A 531 -74.53 59.49 12.75
N GLN A 532 -74.03 59.25 13.97
CA GLN A 532 -74.54 59.90 15.19
C GLN A 532 -74.25 61.40 15.20
N ARG A 533 -73.08 61.82 14.71
CA ARG A 533 -72.74 63.25 14.53
C ARG A 533 -73.62 63.90 13.45
N GLU A 534 -73.93 63.19 12.37
CA GLU A 534 -74.87 63.64 11.34
C GLU A 534 -76.29 63.73 11.88
N ALA A 535 -76.80 62.70 12.57
CA ALA A 535 -78.13 62.73 13.20
C ALA A 535 -78.27 63.82 14.28
N ALA A 536 -77.20 64.07 15.05
CA ALA A 536 -77.17 65.17 16.02
C ALA A 536 -77.11 66.55 15.34
N ARG A 537 -76.54 66.65 14.14
CA ARG A 537 -76.54 67.87 13.30
C ARG A 537 -77.88 68.09 12.63
N GLU A 538 -78.53 67.05 12.13
CA GLU A 538 -79.91 67.09 11.60
C GLU A 538 -80.90 67.54 12.67
N ARG A 539 -80.79 67.01 13.90
CA ARG A 539 -81.60 67.46 15.05
C ARG A 539 -81.34 68.92 15.46
N ARG A 540 -80.23 69.51 15.04
CA ARG A 540 -79.87 70.93 15.28
C ARG A 540 -80.14 71.83 14.06
N GLY A 541 -80.75 71.32 12.99
CA GLY A 541 -81.12 72.12 11.81
C GLY A 541 -79.94 72.64 10.99
N LEU A 542 -78.77 72.00 11.05
CA LEU A 542 -77.58 72.39 10.29
C LEU A 542 -77.50 71.60 8.95
N PRO A 543 -77.10 72.24 7.83
CA PRO A 543 -77.03 71.58 6.52
C PRO A 543 -75.93 70.49 6.46
N PRO A 544 -76.08 69.48 5.57
CA PRO A 544 -75.11 68.40 5.43
C PRO A 544 -73.76 68.90 4.93
N VAL A 545 -72.67 68.36 5.50
CA VAL A 545 -71.31 68.67 5.06
C VAL A 545 -70.99 67.80 3.85
N ALA A 546 -70.71 68.45 2.71
CA ALA A 546 -70.17 67.79 1.53
C ALA A 546 -68.88 67.03 1.90
N THR A 547 -68.87 65.72 1.65
CA THR A 547 -67.69 64.88 1.73
C THR A 547 -66.70 65.29 0.65
N SER A 548 -65.76 66.17 0.98
CA SER A 548 -64.57 66.36 0.16
C SER A 548 -63.70 65.12 0.28
N SER A 549 -63.69 64.31 -0.77
CA SER A 549 -62.76 63.19 -0.97
C SER A 549 -61.32 63.71 -0.92
N SER A 550 -60.63 63.43 0.18
CA SER A 550 -59.20 63.64 0.33
C SER A 550 -58.43 62.63 -0.52
N GLN A 551 -57.96 63.04 -1.70
CA GLN A 551 -56.80 62.41 -2.32
C GLN A 551 -55.54 62.97 -1.64
N GLY A 552 -55.11 62.30 -0.58
CA GLY A 552 -53.79 62.52 0.02
C GLY A 552 -52.78 61.60 -0.66
N SER A 553 -52.16 62.09 -1.73
CA SER A 553 -50.91 61.56 -2.26
C SER A 553 -49.76 61.99 -1.35
N SER A 554 -49.19 61.06 -0.59
CA SER A 554 -47.86 61.21 0.01
C SER A 554 -47.03 59.96 -0.25
N SER A 555 -46.23 60.06 -1.30
CA SER A 555 -45.01 59.29 -1.50
C SER A 555 -44.03 59.62 -0.39
N SER A 556 -43.56 58.63 0.36
CA SER A 556 -42.29 58.66 1.08
C SER A 556 -41.71 57.25 1.17
N LYS A 557 -40.63 57.05 0.41
CA LYS A 557 -39.63 55.98 0.61
C LYS A 557 -38.99 56.16 1.99
N ASN A 558 -38.76 55.05 2.69
CA ASN A 558 -37.67 54.83 3.66
C ASN A 558 -37.64 53.32 3.94
N GLN A 559 -36.74 52.54 3.32
CA GLN A 559 -35.39 52.26 3.83
C GLN A 559 -35.36 52.11 5.35
N GLN A 560 -35.50 50.87 5.81
CA GLN A 560 -35.01 50.44 7.13
C GLN A 560 -33.69 49.71 6.91
N GLN A 561 -32.60 50.47 7.02
CA GLN A 561 -31.34 49.96 7.56
C GLN A 561 -31.52 49.82 9.08
N LYS A 562 -31.08 48.69 9.63
CA LYS A 562 -30.99 48.45 11.08
C LYS A 562 -29.56 47.98 11.38
N SER A 563 -28.69 48.93 11.70
CA SER A 563 -27.43 48.72 12.44
C SER A 563 -27.74 48.94 13.92
N GLN A 564 -27.57 47.94 14.79
CA GLN A 564 -26.35 47.65 15.55
C GLN A 564 -25.88 48.80 16.44
N THR A 565 -26.10 48.62 17.74
CA THR A 565 -25.22 48.79 18.92
C THR A 565 -26.12 48.39 20.10
N GLY A 566 -25.88 47.32 20.86
CA GLY A 566 -24.63 46.92 21.47
C GLY A 566 -24.69 47.39 22.92
N ASP A 567 -25.06 46.49 23.84
CA ASP A 567 -24.57 46.47 25.22
C ASP A 567 -24.83 45.08 25.82
N GLU A 568 -23.78 44.57 26.43
CA GLU A 568 -23.57 43.26 27.02
C GLU A 568 -24.38 43.09 28.30
N GLU A 569 -24.94 41.89 28.52
CA GLU A 569 -24.92 41.33 29.87
C GLU A 569 -25.00 39.79 29.84
N CYS A 570 -23.98 39.20 30.45
CA CYS A 570 -23.71 37.78 30.59
C CYS A 570 -24.89 36.99 31.17
N ARG A 571 -25.27 35.88 30.52
CA ARG A 571 -25.82 34.70 31.21
C ARG A 571 -25.27 33.41 30.63
N GLU A 572 -24.49 32.74 31.46
CA GLU A 572 -24.08 31.36 31.37
C GLU A 572 -25.27 30.43 31.06
N ALA A 573 -25.09 29.54 30.09
CA ALA A 573 -25.93 28.36 29.96
C ALA A 573 -25.05 27.14 29.67
N LYS A 574 -25.05 26.24 30.66
CA LYS A 574 -24.57 24.86 30.61
C LYS A 574 -25.09 24.14 29.37
N ILE A 575 -24.21 23.37 28.73
CA ILE A 575 -24.58 22.34 27.75
C ILE A 575 -24.34 20.97 28.41
N PRO A 576 -25.25 19.99 28.26
CA PRO A 576 -25.05 18.61 28.72
C PRO A 576 -23.96 17.86 27.95
#